data_AF-A0AAV2KIB7-F1
#
_entry.id   AF-A0AAV2KIB7-F1
#
_cell.length_a   1.000
_cell.length_b   1.000
_cell.length_c   1.000
_cell.angle_alpha   90.00
_cell.angle_beta   90.00
_cell.angle_gamma   90.00
#
_symmetry.space_group_name_H-M   'P 1'
#
loop_
_entity.id
_entity.type
_entity.pdbx_description
1 polymer ?
#
loop_
_entity_poly.entity_id
_entity_poly.type
_entity_poly.pdbx_seq_one_letter_code
_entity_poly.pdbx_strand_id
1 'polypeptide(L)'
;MDEGHDESDDSKPACYLADPHRLPGGEYDRQGSQSTEHLVKTFLKTNPKMDDNLVQQIDLARAHWLGQPREGAPRCRPIVAKLLDPRLNAAIMRKGRELKGTKLVLSDQFPPEIMKRRKLLQPALAEARTAGKLARLSIDKLYIDGRLYRNSKVTYWLSGGDEAATREISLVNIATQL
;
A
#
# COMPACT_ATOMS: atom_id res chain seq x y z
N MET A 1 23.88 31.52 6.90
CA MET A 1 22.82 31.28 5.92
C MET A 1 22.25 29.93 6.29
N ASP A 2 21.20 29.94 7.11
CA ASP A 2 20.47 28.74 7.50
C ASP A 2 19.68 28.26 6.28
N GLU A 3 20.14 27.20 5.64
CA GLU A 3 19.34 26.49 4.64
C GLU A 3 18.36 25.60 5.40
N GLY A 4 17.13 26.11 5.55
CA GLY A 4 16.00 25.35 6.04
C GLY A 4 15.82 24.08 5.21
N HIS A 5 16.10 22.94 5.84
CA HIS A 5 15.80 21.63 5.27
C HIS A 5 14.29 21.48 5.25
N ASP A 6 13.71 21.65 4.05
CA ASP A 6 12.27 21.65 3.81
C ASP A 6 11.67 20.31 4.23
N GLU A 7 11.04 20.33 5.40
CA GLU A 7 10.40 19.20 6.03
C GLU A 7 9.06 18.93 5.32
N SER A 8 8.85 17.67 4.92
CA SER A 8 7.54 17.01 4.71
C SER A 8 6.73 17.25 3.41
N ASP A 9 7.01 16.47 2.36
CA ASP A 9 6.01 16.09 1.31
C ASP A 9 5.90 14.56 1.15
N ASP A 10 5.98 13.84 2.26
CA ASP A 10 5.71 12.38 2.37
C ASP A 10 4.22 12.07 2.64
N SER A 11 3.36 13.10 2.74
CA SER A 11 1.93 12.92 2.99
C SER A 11 1.13 12.44 1.76
N LYS A 12 1.76 12.31 0.59
CA LYS A 12 1.08 11.91 -0.66
C LYS A 12 1.39 10.45 -0.99
N PRO A 13 0.38 9.62 -1.31
CA PRO A 13 0.58 8.20 -1.56
C PRO A 13 1.44 8.02 -2.81
N ALA A 14 2.60 7.39 -2.68
CA ALA A 14 3.33 6.86 -3.83
C ALA A 14 2.68 5.54 -4.29
N CYS A 15 2.82 5.21 -5.57
CA CYS A 15 2.28 3.98 -6.13
C CYS A 15 3.35 2.88 -6.05
N TYR A 16 2.99 1.72 -5.52
CA TYR A 16 3.75 0.50 -5.69
C TYR A 16 3.32 -0.21 -6.95
N LEU A 17 4.32 -0.55 -7.76
CA LEU A 17 4.24 -1.59 -8.76
C LEU A 17 4.81 -2.87 -8.18
N ALA A 18 3.94 -3.78 -7.75
CA ALA A 18 4.35 -5.10 -7.33
C ALA A 18 4.53 -5.99 -8.57
N ASP A 19 5.80 -6.38 -8.75
CA ASP A 19 6.31 -7.43 -9.61
C ASP A 19 6.59 -7.09 -11.10
N PRO A 20 7.66 -6.33 -11.39
CA PRO A 20 8.08 -6.03 -12.76
C PRO A 20 8.65 -7.23 -13.53
N HIS A 21 8.84 -8.41 -12.92
CA HIS A 21 9.34 -9.62 -13.60
C HIS A 21 8.42 -10.13 -14.73
N ARG A 22 7.19 -9.61 -14.82
CA ARG A 22 6.19 -9.96 -15.84
C ARG A 22 5.66 -8.77 -16.62
N LEU A 23 6.36 -7.64 -16.54
CA LEU A 23 6.16 -6.59 -17.51
C LEU A 23 6.45 -7.15 -18.91
N PRO A 24 5.56 -6.96 -19.90
CA PRO A 24 5.84 -7.41 -21.26
C PRO A 24 7.06 -6.64 -21.76
N GLY A 25 8.13 -7.36 -22.08
CA GLY A 25 9.41 -6.75 -22.47
C GLY A 25 10.67 -7.21 -21.71
N GLY A 26 10.65 -8.35 -21.01
CA GLY A 26 11.86 -9.14 -20.79
C GLY A 26 12.43 -9.13 -19.36
N GLU A 27 13.45 -9.96 -19.17
CA GLU A 27 14.35 -9.92 -18.02
C GLU A 27 14.89 -8.49 -17.85
N TYR A 28 14.29 -7.71 -16.95
CA TYR A 28 14.84 -6.42 -16.56
C TYR A 28 16.01 -6.68 -15.64
N ASP A 29 17.12 -6.99 -16.29
CA ASP A 29 18.42 -7.25 -15.71
C ASP A 29 18.84 -6.07 -14.81
N ARG A 30 19.65 -6.35 -13.80
CA ARG A 30 20.17 -5.38 -12.81
C ARG A 30 20.93 -4.19 -13.43
N GLN A 31 21.13 -4.19 -14.75
CA GLN A 31 21.91 -3.22 -15.53
C GLN A 31 21.30 -2.89 -16.92
N GLY A 32 19.99 -3.04 -17.15
CA GLY A 32 19.38 -2.67 -18.43
C GLY A 32 19.25 -1.15 -18.66
N SER A 33 19.74 -0.65 -19.80
CA SER A 33 19.80 0.76 -20.26
C SER A 33 18.48 1.58 -20.24
N GLN A 34 17.35 1.00 -19.84
CA GLN A 34 16.07 1.67 -19.83
C GLN A 34 15.77 2.32 -18.47
N SER A 35 15.34 3.59 -18.49
CA SER A 35 14.99 4.30 -17.25
C SER A 35 13.84 3.60 -16.52
N THR A 36 13.84 3.64 -15.18
CA THR A 36 12.75 3.06 -14.37
C THR A 36 11.40 3.71 -14.71
N GLU A 37 11.42 4.96 -15.18
CA GLU A 37 10.24 5.66 -15.69
C GLU A 37 9.68 5.02 -16.96
N HIS A 38 10.54 4.61 -17.89
CA HIS A 38 10.11 3.91 -19.10
C HIS A 38 9.38 2.62 -18.74
N LEU A 39 9.89 1.86 -17.77
CA LEU A 39 9.23 0.63 -17.28
C LEU A 39 7.86 0.90 -16.69
N VAL A 40 7.71 1.98 -15.91
CA VAL A 40 6.42 2.39 -15.36
C VAL A 40 5.46 2.81 -16.46
N LYS A 41 5.91 3.59 -17.45
CA LYS A 41 5.05 4.00 -18.57
C LYS A 41 4.64 2.79 -19.43
N THR A 42 5.56 1.89 -19.73
CA THR A 42 5.28 0.63 -20.44
C THR A 42 4.30 -0.25 -19.66
N PHE A 43 4.45 -0.33 -18.33
CA PHE A 43 3.47 -1.00 -17.47
C PHE A 43 2.07 -0.46 -17.69
N LEU A 44 1.92 0.86 -17.56
CA LEU A 44 0.60 1.50 -17.54
C LEU A 44 -0.09 1.42 -18.90
N LYS A 45 0.68 1.39 -20.00
CA LYS A 45 0.17 1.10 -21.35
C LYS A 45 -0.37 -0.32 -21.45
N THR A 46 0.44 -1.31 -21.06
CA THR A 46 0.04 -2.71 -21.30
C THR A 46 -1.01 -3.21 -20.32
N ASN A 47 -0.89 -2.84 -19.04
CA ASN A 47 -1.68 -3.40 -17.93
C ASN A 47 -1.94 -2.26 -16.92
N PRO A 48 -2.97 -1.42 -17.11
CA PRO A 48 -4.37 -1.83 -17.25
C PRO A 48 -5.06 -1.22 -18.49
N LYS A 49 -4.41 -1.29 -19.67
CA LYS A 49 -4.89 -0.71 -20.94
C LYS A 49 -5.33 0.75 -20.77
N MET A 50 -4.51 1.56 -20.09
CA MET A 50 -4.80 2.99 -20.04
C MET A 50 -4.60 3.62 -21.41
N ASP A 51 -5.35 4.69 -21.66
CA ASP A 51 -5.25 5.45 -22.90
C ASP A 51 -3.82 5.93 -23.11
N ASP A 52 -3.29 5.74 -24.31
CA ASP A 52 -1.90 6.10 -24.64
C ASP A 52 -1.64 7.60 -24.43
N ASN A 53 -2.63 8.47 -24.67
CA ASN A 53 -2.50 9.91 -24.42
C ASN A 53 -2.41 10.19 -22.93
N LEU A 54 -3.19 9.48 -22.11
CA LEU A 54 -3.14 9.61 -20.66
C LEU A 54 -1.78 9.19 -20.11
N VAL A 55 -1.21 8.08 -20.60
CA VAL A 55 0.10 7.59 -20.14
C VAL A 55 1.24 8.51 -20.56
N GLN A 56 1.15 9.15 -21.73
CA GLN A 56 2.14 10.15 -22.15
C GLN A 56 2.11 11.40 -21.28
N GLN A 57 0.93 11.82 -20.81
CA GLN A 57 0.74 12.94 -19.88
C GLN A 57 1.17 12.63 -18.43
N ILE A 58 1.59 11.40 -18.13
CA ILE A 58 2.08 11.07 -16.78
C ILE A 58 3.46 11.66 -16.59
N ASP A 59 3.51 12.69 -15.76
CA ASP A 59 4.73 13.22 -15.18
C ASP A 59 5.06 12.50 -13.87
N LEU A 60 6.22 11.85 -13.87
CA LEU A 60 6.75 11.16 -12.71
C LEU A 60 7.67 12.12 -11.95
N ALA A 61 7.42 12.27 -10.66
CA ALA A 61 8.32 13.00 -9.76
C ALA A 61 9.55 12.15 -9.43
N ARG A 62 9.35 10.84 -9.25
CA ARG A 62 10.40 9.88 -8.91
C ARG A 62 9.98 8.47 -9.29
N ALA A 63 10.89 7.68 -9.87
CA ALA A 63 10.71 6.24 -10.06
C ALA A 63 12.01 5.51 -9.68
N HIS A 64 11.92 4.55 -8.76
CA HIS A 64 13.09 3.78 -8.32
C HIS A 64 12.69 2.40 -7.80
N TRP A 65 13.65 1.49 -7.78
CA TRP A 65 13.51 0.16 -7.20
C TRP A 65 13.50 0.22 -5.67
N LEU A 66 12.61 -0.53 -5.04
CA LEU A 66 12.54 -0.61 -3.58
C LEU A 66 13.56 -1.63 -3.04
N GLY A 67 14.42 -1.17 -2.12
CA GLY A 67 15.33 -2.02 -1.37
C GLY A 67 16.57 -2.49 -2.14
N GLN A 68 17.44 -3.20 -1.44
CA GLN A 68 18.67 -3.74 -2.00
C GLN A 68 18.42 -5.03 -2.79
N PRO A 69 19.18 -5.30 -3.87
CA PRO A 69 19.12 -6.59 -4.54
C PRO A 69 19.48 -7.70 -3.56
N ARG A 70 18.66 -8.75 -3.51
CA ARG A 70 18.98 -9.98 -2.77
C ARG A 70 19.38 -11.06 -3.77
N GLU A 71 20.56 -11.64 -3.57
CA GLU A 71 21.04 -12.78 -4.34
C GLU A 71 20.21 -14.03 -4.01
N GLY A 72 19.84 -14.81 -5.02
CA GLY A 72 18.97 -15.99 -4.86
C GLY A 72 17.51 -15.71 -4.47
N ALA A 73 17.08 -14.44 -4.44
CA ALA A 73 15.69 -14.12 -4.13
C ALA A 73 14.75 -14.55 -5.28
N PRO A 74 13.67 -15.30 -4.98
CA PRO A 74 12.74 -15.79 -6.00
C PRO A 74 11.86 -14.70 -6.61
N ARG A 75 11.94 -13.46 -6.11
CA ARG A 75 11.08 -12.34 -6.52
C ARG A 75 11.92 -11.10 -6.84
N CYS A 76 11.56 -10.42 -7.92
CA CYS A 76 12.11 -9.12 -8.26
C CYS A 76 11.74 -8.06 -7.22
N ARG A 77 12.55 -7.00 -7.15
CA ARG A 77 12.25 -5.84 -6.33
C ARG A 77 11.02 -5.10 -6.89
N PRO A 78 10.09 -4.62 -6.05
CA PRO A 78 9.01 -3.78 -6.55
C PRO A 78 9.55 -2.40 -6.94
N ILE A 79 8.85 -1.72 -7.86
CA ILE A 79 9.15 -0.34 -8.24
C ILE A 79 8.22 0.59 -7.48
N VAL A 80 8.76 1.71 -6.97
CA VAL A 80 7.98 2.81 -6.40
C VAL A 80 7.99 3.97 -7.37
N ALA A 81 6.80 4.42 -7.76
CA ALA A 81 6.60 5.58 -8.61
C ALA A 81 5.77 6.65 -7.88
N LYS A 82 6.32 7.86 -7.73
CA LYS A 82 5.59 9.05 -7.29
C LYS A 82 5.18 9.83 -8.53
N LEU A 83 3.88 10.01 -8.73
CA LEU A 83 3.33 10.86 -9.78
C LEU A 83 3.24 12.31 -9.28
N LEU A 84 3.39 13.28 -10.18
CA LEU A 84 3.14 14.69 -9.85
C LEU A 84 1.65 14.98 -9.64
N ASP A 85 0.78 14.41 -10.49
CA ASP A 85 -0.67 14.59 -10.35
C ASP A 85 -1.32 13.48 -9.48
N PRO A 86 -1.85 13.83 -8.29
CA PRO A 86 -2.56 12.87 -7.44
C PRO A 86 -3.87 12.35 -8.05
N ARG A 87 -4.50 13.08 -8.99
CA ARG A 87 -5.74 12.64 -9.66
C ARG A 87 -5.48 11.45 -10.57
N LEU A 88 -4.36 11.50 -11.31
CA LEU A 88 -3.90 10.38 -12.13
C LEU A 88 -3.59 9.16 -11.26
N ASN A 89 -2.92 9.34 -10.12
CA ASN A 89 -2.67 8.23 -9.20
C ASN A 89 -3.99 7.53 -8.78
N ALA A 90 -5.00 8.27 -8.35
CA ALA A 90 -6.29 7.69 -7.99
C ALA A 90 -6.97 6.95 -9.16
N ALA A 91 -6.83 7.45 -10.39
CA ALA A 91 -7.33 6.79 -11.60
C ALA A 91 -6.59 5.47 -11.89
N ILE A 92 -5.26 5.47 -11.78
CA ILE A 92 -4.40 4.28 -11.93
C ILE A 92 -4.77 3.23 -10.89
N MET A 93 -4.91 3.62 -9.63
CA MET A 93 -5.25 2.71 -8.53
C MET A 93 -6.64 2.09 -8.70
N ARG A 94 -7.61 2.83 -9.24
CA ARG A 94 -8.94 2.28 -9.57
C ARG A 94 -8.85 1.18 -10.62
N LYS A 95 -7.97 1.35 -11.60
CA LYS A 95 -7.71 0.38 -12.67
C LYS A 95 -6.93 -0.84 -12.19
N GLY A 96 -6.23 -0.77 -11.06
CA GLY A 96 -5.56 -1.94 -10.46
C GLY A 96 -6.47 -3.14 -10.17
N ARG A 97 -7.79 -2.94 -10.06
CA ARG A 97 -8.77 -4.04 -9.94
C ARG A 97 -8.84 -4.92 -11.19
N GLU A 98 -8.55 -4.36 -12.36
CA GLU A 98 -8.53 -5.07 -13.65
C GLU A 98 -7.31 -5.99 -13.76
N LEU A 99 -6.30 -5.82 -12.90
CA LEU A 99 -5.13 -6.69 -12.81
C LEU A 99 -5.41 -7.99 -12.04
N LYS A 100 -6.63 -8.20 -11.53
CA LYS A 100 -7.00 -9.43 -10.80
C LYS A 100 -6.86 -10.65 -11.71
N GLY A 101 -6.04 -11.62 -11.30
CA GLY A 101 -5.71 -12.81 -12.09
C GLY A 101 -4.37 -12.72 -12.81
N THR A 102 -3.78 -11.52 -12.89
CA THR A 102 -2.36 -11.36 -13.26
C THR A 102 -1.47 -11.51 -12.02
N LYS A 103 -0.16 -11.65 -12.23
CA LYS A 103 0.83 -11.62 -11.13
C LYS A 103 1.21 -10.19 -10.72
N LEU A 104 0.65 -9.18 -11.39
CA LEU A 104 0.95 -7.77 -11.18
C LEU A 104 -0.01 -7.20 -10.13
N VAL A 105 0.51 -6.40 -9.21
CA VAL A 105 -0.31 -5.74 -8.18
C VAL A 105 0.02 -4.26 -8.12
N LEU A 106 -1.00 -3.42 -8.15
CA LEU A 106 -0.89 -2.00 -7.82
C LEU A 106 -1.33 -1.79 -6.37
N SER A 107 -0.56 -1.01 -5.60
CA SER A 107 -0.89 -0.73 -4.20
C SER A 107 -0.37 0.63 -3.76
N ASP A 108 -1.05 1.28 -2.82
CA ASP A 108 -0.59 2.54 -2.25
C ASP A 108 0.58 2.34 -1.28
N GLN A 109 1.52 3.29 -1.30
CA GLN A 109 2.55 3.43 -0.29
C GLN A 109 2.01 4.20 0.91
N PHE A 110 1.83 3.47 2.01
CA PHE A 110 1.49 4.05 3.29
C PHE A 110 2.71 4.13 4.20
N PRO A 111 2.73 5.10 5.13
CA PRO A 111 3.71 5.14 6.21
C PRO A 111 3.77 3.81 6.99
N PRO A 112 4.93 3.46 7.58
CA PRO A 112 5.12 2.18 8.25
C PRO A 112 4.11 1.92 9.37
N GLU A 113 3.67 2.96 10.08
CA GLU A 113 2.66 2.88 11.12
C GLU A 113 1.31 2.38 10.58
N ILE A 114 0.88 2.94 9.44
CA ILE A 114 -0.35 2.51 8.75
C ILE A 114 -0.19 1.08 8.21
N MET A 115 0.98 0.72 7.66
CA MET A 115 1.24 -0.65 7.19
C MET A 115 1.17 -1.67 8.34
N LYS A 116 1.70 -1.33 9.51
CA LYS A 116 1.63 -2.16 10.72
C LYS A 116 0.18 -2.39 11.15
N ARG A 117 -0.61 -1.32 11.24
CA ARG A 117 -2.05 -1.37 11.55
C ARG A 117 -2.83 -2.22 10.53
N ARG A 118 -2.56 -2.04 9.24
CA ARG A 118 -3.16 -2.87 8.16
C ARG A 118 -2.84 -4.34 8.33
N LYS A 119 -1.60 -4.69 8.69
CA LYS A 119 -1.17 -6.08 8.90
C LYS A 119 -1.98 -6.74 10.03
N LEU A 120 -2.28 -6.01 11.10
CA LEU A 120 -3.12 -6.50 12.19
C LEU A 120 -4.58 -6.77 11.76
N LEU A 121 -5.07 -6.04 10.76
CA LEU A 121 -6.44 -6.18 10.25
C LEU A 121 -6.59 -7.25 9.15
N GLN A 122 -5.49 -7.73 8.56
CA GLN A 122 -5.55 -8.74 7.49
C GLN A 122 -6.20 -10.07 7.92
N PRO A 123 -5.93 -10.63 9.10
CA PRO A 123 -6.59 -11.86 9.54
C PRO A 123 -8.11 -11.70 9.66
N ALA A 124 -8.57 -10.64 10.32
CA ALA A 124 -9.99 -10.34 10.48
C ALA A 124 -10.68 -10.07 9.12
N LEU A 125 -9.98 -9.42 8.18
CA LEU A 125 -10.46 -9.23 6.82
C LEU A 125 -10.64 -10.57 6.08
N ALA A 126 -9.67 -11.48 6.21
CA ALA A 126 -9.72 -12.79 5.58
C ALA A 126 -10.84 -13.65 6.17
N GLU A 127 -10.94 -13.70 7.50
CA GLU A 127 -12.00 -14.43 8.20
C GLU A 127 -13.40 -13.95 7.80
N ALA A 128 -13.61 -12.62 7.76
CA ALA A 128 -14.89 -12.05 7.35
C ALA A 128 -15.25 -12.40 5.89
N ARG A 129 -14.26 -12.42 4.98
CA ARG A 129 -14.47 -12.83 3.58
C ARG A 129 -14.78 -14.31 3.44
N THR A 130 -14.08 -15.16 4.18
CA THR A 130 -14.34 -16.61 4.21
C THR A 130 -15.73 -16.90 4.76
N ALA A 131 -16.20 -16.11 5.74
CA ALA A 131 -17.56 -16.17 6.26
C ALA A 131 -18.63 -15.58 5.32
N GLY A 132 -18.28 -15.16 4.10
CA GLY A 132 -19.21 -14.61 3.12
C GLY A 132 -19.64 -13.15 3.37
N LYS A 133 -19.02 -12.44 4.32
CA LYS A 133 -19.36 -11.06 4.66
C LYS A 133 -18.70 -10.05 3.72
N LEU A 134 -19.33 -8.89 3.55
CA LEU A 134 -18.79 -7.79 2.75
C LEU A 134 -17.71 -7.03 3.54
N ALA A 135 -16.46 -7.50 3.45
CA ALA A 135 -15.34 -6.90 4.17
C ALA A 135 -14.40 -6.08 3.27
N ARG A 136 -14.20 -4.81 3.64
CA ARG A 136 -13.37 -3.81 2.94
C ARG A 136 -12.39 -3.14 3.90
N LEU A 137 -11.11 -3.17 3.55
CA LEU A 137 -10.05 -2.43 4.25
C LEU A 137 -9.81 -1.07 3.54
N SER A 138 -9.90 0.03 4.27
CA SER A 138 -9.72 1.40 3.78
C SER A 138 -8.66 2.10 4.64
N ILE A 139 -7.48 2.40 4.08
CA ILE A 139 -6.32 2.95 4.78
C ILE A 139 -5.94 2.07 6.00
N ASP A 140 -6.34 2.42 7.22
CA ASP A 140 -6.09 1.69 8.47
C ASP A 140 -7.39 1.22 9.16
N LYS A 141 -8.53 1.30 8.45
CA LYS A 141 -9.87 0.96 8.96
C LYS A 141 -10.45 -0.23 8.22
N LEU A 142 -10.95 -1.22 8.95
CA LEU A 142 -11.65 -2.37 8.39
C LEU A 142 -13.17 -2.15 8.53
N TYR A 143 -13.92 -2.33 7.44
CA TYR A 143 -15.37 -2.31 7.43
C TYR A 143 -15.89 -3.71 7.10
N ILE A 144 -16.84 -4.23 7.89
CA ILE A 144 -17.51 -5.51 7.68
C ILE A 144 -19.01 -5.22 7.60
N ASP A 145 -19.65 -5.59 6.49
CA ASP A 145 -21.06 -5.32 6.20
C ASP A 145 -21.42 -3.83 6.38
N GLY A 146 -20.52 -2.96 5.93
CA GLY A 146 -20.65 -1.51 6.03
C GLY A 146 -20.36 -0.93 7.42
N ARG A 147 -20.14 -1.74 8.44
CA ARG A 147 -19.86 -1.30 9.82
C ARG A 147 -18.37 -1.28 10.10
N LEU A 148 -17.89 -0.25 10.77
CA LEU A 148 -16.49 -0.15 11.20
C LEU A 148 -16.19 -1.26 12.21
N TYR A 149 -15.21 -2.11 11.90
CA TYR A 149 -14.70 -3.12 12.79
C TYR A 149 -13.95 -2.44 13.94
N ARG A 150 -14.47 -2.60 15.15
CA ARG A 150 -13.86 -2.12 16.38
C ARG A 150 -13.55 -3.32 17.26
N ASN A 151 -12.27 -3.47 17.62
CA ASN A 151 -11.81 -4.42 18.60
C ASN A 151 -10.80 -3.70 19.48
N SER A 152 -11.06 -3.61 20.78
CA SER A 152 -10.22 -2.87 21.73
C SER A 152 -8.76 -3.33 21.74
N LYS A 153 -8.49 -4.60 21.42
CA LYS A 153 -7.13 -5.16 21.34
C LYS A 153 -6.46 -4.89 20.00
N VAL A 154 -7.22 -4.88 18.90
CA VAL A 154 -6.68 -4.83 17.53
C VAL A 154 -6.75 -3.43 16.92
N THR A 155 -7.74 -2.60 17.27
CA THR A 155 -7.99 -1.26 16.73
C THR A 155 -8.01 -0.20 17.81
N TYR A 156 -7.08 -0.26 18.77
CA TYR A 156 -7.01 0.67 19.90
C TYR A 156 -6.92 2.15 19.46
N TRP A 157 -6.28 2.42 18.32
CA TRP A 157 -6.14 3.78 17.76
C TRP A 157 -7.43 4.37 17.17
N LEU A 158 -8.49 3.56 17.01
CA LEU A 158 -9.80 4.04 16.52
C LEU A 158 -10.76 4.43 17.66
N SER A 159 -10.38 4.15 18.91
CA SER A 159 -11.23 4.33 20.08
C SER A 159 -11.10 5.72 20.72
N GLY A 160 -10.30 6.62 20.13
CA GLY A 160 -9.92 7.89 20.76
C GLY A 160 -8.85 7.62 21.82
N GLY A 161 -7.68 8.24 21.65
CA GLY A 161 -6.69 8.23 22.72
C GLY A 161 -7.22 9.10 23.85
N ASP A 162 -7.72 8.48 24.93
CA ASP A 162 -7.71 9.02 26.30
C ASP A 162 -7.88 7.86 27.32
N GLU A 163 -6.73 7.46 27.86
CA GLU A 163 -6.42 7.11 29.26
C GLU A 163 -7.27 6.20 30.17
N ALA A 164 -8.38 5.55 29.76
CA ALA A 164 -9.18 4.76 30.71
C ALA A 164 -9.03 3.22 30.63
N ALA A 165 -8.89 2.63 29.44
CA ALA A 165 -9.15 1.19 29.28
C ALA A 165 -8.00 0.24 29.64
N THR A 166 -6.76 0.73 29.82
CA THR A 166 -5.61 -0.13 30.17
C THR A 166 -5.41 -0.25 31.70
N ARG A 167 -6.01 0.63 32.50
CA ARG A 167 -5.92 0.58 33.97
C ARG A 167 -6.96 -0.36 34.62
N GLU A 168 -8.08 -0.65 33.98
CA GLU A 168 -9.10 -1.54 34.58
C GLU A 168 -8.83 -3.04 34.36
N ILE A 169 -8.09 -3.44 33.32
CA ILE A 169 -7.84 -4.88 33.07
C ILE A 169 -6.83 -5.47 34.07
N SER A 170 -5.97 -4.67 34.70
CA SER A 170 -5.06 -5.18 35.76
C SER A 170 -5.67 -5.19 37.16
N LEU A 171 -6.73 -4.41 37.43
CA LEU A 171 -7.32 -4.34 38.77
C LEU A 171 -8.41 -5.39 39.00
N VAL A 172 -9.16 -5.80 37.97
CA VAL A 172 -10.18 -6.86 38.10
C VAL A 172 -9.55 -8.24 38.36
N ASN A 173 -8.35 -8.50 37.85
CA ASN A 173 -7.64 -9.77 38.08
C ASN A 173 -6.98 -9.87 39.47
N ILE A 174 -6.81 -8.77 40.20
CA ILE A 174 -6.30 -8.79 41.58
C ILE A 174 -7.44 -8.91 42.59
N ALA A 175 -8.62 -8.34 42.29
CA ALA A 175 -9.78 -8.39 43.19
C ALA A 175 -10.56 -9.72 43.17
N THR A 176 -10.24 -10.64 42.27
CA THR A 176 -10.91 -11.97 42.19
C THR A 176 -10.08 -13.09 42.85
N GLN A 177 -8.98 -12.74 43.53
CA GLN A 177 -8.05 -13.71 44.14
C GLN A 177 -7.83 -13.50 45.66
N LEU A 178 -8.71 -12.74 46.34
CA LEU A 178 -8.75 -12.62 47.80
C LEU A 178 -10.12 -12.99 48.34
#